data_AF-I2QPD0-F1
#
_entry.id   AF-I2QPD0-F1
#
_cell.length_a   1.000
_cell.length_b   1.000
_cell.length_c   1.000
_cell.angle_alpha   90.00
_cell.angle_beta   90.00
_cell.angle_gamma   90.00
#
_symmetry.space_group_name_H-M   'P 1'
#
loop_
_entity.id
_entity.type
_entity.pdbx_description
1 polymer ?
#
loop_
_entity_poly.entity_id
_entity_poly.type
_entity_poly.pdbx_seq_one_letter_code
_entity_poly.pdbx_strand_id
1 'polypeptide(L)'
;MPSRAATILTVLSLLIAGPAMAFDSAFDLEAHRGGRALLPENTLPAFANALSMGVDTLELDVGITADGEVVVSHERGLNPDITRDASGAYVAAPGTPFVKLRLEQVRSYDVGQIRPDSPYAKQFPDQRAVPGTRIPTLSELFALVRKSGNNRVRFNIETKIDPNHPDETLDPQAFVTRLLALIEAEKFSDRVMIQSFDWRTLLLVQQRASKMPTVYLTLQRGSSQTVALDKATNWTAGFSPADHGGSLPRTIKAAGGAIWSPYFGDVTAALIAEAHALGLHVVVWTVNKPEDMARMIEIGVDGIISDRPDLLRQVAGEKAIALPAGTPVTP
;
A
#
# COMPACT_ATOMS: atom_id res chain seq x y z
N MET A 1 -28.49 -6.55 -61.13
CA MET A 1 -28.19 -6.33 -59.71
C MET A 1 -28.36 -7.64 -58.95
N PRO A 2 -27.28 -8.25 -58.46
CA PRO A 2 -27.37 -9.13 -57.30
C PRO A 2 -26.50 -8.59 -56.16
N SER A 3 -27.15 -8.44 -55.01
CA SER A 3 -26.61 -7.99 -53.73
C SER A 3 -25.51 -8.92 -53.22
N ARG A 4 -24.33 -8.37 -52.92
CA ARG A 4 -23.28 -9.05 -52.14
C ARG A 4 -23.60 -8.85 -50.65
N ALA A 5 -24.15 -9.87 -50.01
CA ALA A 5 -24.26 -9.92 -48.55
C ALA A 5 -22.86 -10.06 -47.95
N ALA A 6 -22.46 -9.09 -47.12
CA ALA A 6 -21.23 -9.14 -46.35
C ALA A 6 -21.47 -9.96 -45.07
N THR A 7 -20.79 -11.09 -44.95
CA THR A 7 -20.75 -11.88 -43.71
C THR A 7 -19.90 -11.13 -42.68
N ILE A 8 -20.53 -10.52 -41.69
CA ILE A 8 -19.85 -9.98 -40.51
C ILE A 8 -19.53 -11.15 -39.59
N LEU A 9 -18.25 -11.47 -39.46
CA LEU A 9 -17.74 -12.46 -38.51
C LEU A 9 -17.58 -11.76 -37.15
N THR A 10 -18.56 -11.94 -36.25
CA THR A 10 -18.45 -11.47 -34.87
C THR A 10 -17.49 -12.41 -34.13
N VAL A 11 -16.26 -11.96 -33.88
CA VAL A 11 -15.34 -12.64 -32.96
C VAL A 11 -15.84 -12.41 -31.55
N LEU A 12 -16.44 -13.43 -30.95
CA LEU A 12 -16.85 -13.43 -29.55
C LEU A 12 -15.60 -13.68 -28.69
N SER A 13 -14.97 -12.61 -28.21
CA SER A 13 -13.90 -12.70 -27.22
C SER A 13 -14.49 -13.21 -25.91
N LEU A 14 -14.29 -14.49 -25.58
CA LEU A 14 -14.54 -15.01 -24.24
C LEU A 14 -13.57 -14.34 -23.28
N LEU A 15 -14.04 -13.32 -22.56
CA LEU A 15 -13.39 -12.85 -21.34
C LEU A 15 -13.49 -13.97 -20.31
N ILE A 16 -12.40 -14.72 -20.11
CA ILE A 16 -12.29 -15.64 -18.97
C ILE A 16 -12.26 -14.76 -17.72
N ALA A 17 -13.42 -14.57 -17.12
CA ALA A 17 -13.54 -13.84 -15.88
C ALA A 17 -12.96 -14.68 -14.73
N GLY A 18 -11.71 -14.41 -14.34
CA GLY A 18 -11.16 -14.92 -13.07
C GLY A 18 -12.01 -14.48 -11.86
N PRO A 19 -11.93 -15.14 -10.70
CA PRO A 19 -12.70 -14.76 -9.52
C PRO A 19 -12.36 -13.33 -9.09
N ALA A 20 -13.37 -12.57 -8.66
CA ALA A 20 -13.16 -11.28 -7.99
C ALA A 20 -12.63 -11.53 -6.57
N MET A 21 -11.77 -10.66 -6.06
CA MET A 21 -11.39 -10.70 -4.64
C MET A 21 -12.63 -10.47 -3.78
N ALA A 22 -12.97 -11.45 -2.96
CA ALA A 22 -14.01 -11.29 -1.95
C ALA A 22 -13.39 -10.65 -0.70
N PHE A 23 -13.88 -9.48 -0.32
CA PHE A 23 -13.70 -8.98 1.05
C PHE A 23 -14.64 -9.81 1.94
N ASP A 24 -14.09 -10.79 2.64
CA ASP A 24 -14.81 -11.39 3.74
C ASP A 24 -14.96 -10.32 4.83
N SER A 25 -16.10 -10.31 5.54
CA SER A 25 -16.47 -9.33 6.58
C SER A 25 -15.58 -9.37 7.84
N ALA A 26 -14.41 -10.01 7.74
CA ALA A 26 -13.43 -10.12 8.81
C ALA A 26 -12.55 -8.86 8.86
N PHE A 27 -12.18 -8.47 10.07
CA PHE A 27 -11.28 -7.35 10.34
C PHE A 27 -9.92 -7.55 9.66
N ASP A 28 -9.41 -6.54 8.95
CA ASP A 28 -8.14 -6.57 8.23
C ASP A 28 -6.98 -6.04 9.09
N LEU A 29 -6.12 -6.95 9.54
CA LEU A 29 -4.90 -6.62 10.26
C LEU A 29 -3.73 -6.44 9.28
N GLU A 30 -3.33 -5.19 9.05
CA GLU A 30 -2.24 -4.88 8.11
C GLU A 30 -0.93 -4.51 8.82
N ALA A 31 0.15 -5.22 8.46
CA ALA A 31 1.49 -4.90 8.93
C ALA A 31 2.11 -3.79 8.06
N HIS A 32 2.09 -2.55 8.56
CA HIS A 32 2.62 -1.37 7.88
C HIS A 32 4.12 -1.55 7.59
N ARG A 33 4.47 -1.60 6.31
CA ARG A 33 5.82 -1.89 5.81
C ARG A 33 6.45 -3.15 6.41
N GLY A 34 5.63 -4.14 6.74
CA GLY A 34 6.03 -5.38 7.43
C GLY A 34 6.18 -5.29 8.95
N GLY A 35 5.73 -4.20 9.58
CA GLY A 35 5.90 -3.93 11.01
C GLY A 35 7.13 -3.07 11.28
N ARG A 36 7.14 -1.87 10.69
CA ARG A 36 8.27 -0.92 10.74
C ARG A 36 8.76 -0.57 12.14
N ALA A 37 7.94 -0.64 13.20
CA ALA A 37 8.44 -0.38 14.55
C ALA A 37 9.20 -1.57 15.15
N LEU A 38 9.16 -2.75 14.52
CA LEU A 38 9.80 -3.98 15.01
C LEU A 38 11.11 -4.28 14.27
N LEU A 39 11.10 -4.15 12.94
CA LEU A 39 12.21 -4.45 12.04
C LEU A 39 12.33 -3.38 10.94
N PRO A 40 13.47 -3.32 10.23
CA PRO A 40 13.68 -2.32 9.17
C PRO A 40 12.57 -2.39 8.12
N GLU A 41 11.92 -1.27 7.88
CA GLU A 41 10.72 -1.18 7.06
C GLU A 41 10.91 -1.64 5.62
N ASN A 42 9.85 -2.19 5.01
CA ASN A 42 9.84 -2.54 3.59
C ASN A 42 10.97 -3.52 3.20
N THR A 43 11.42 -4.34 4.15
CA THR A 43 12.48 -5.34 3.92
C THR A 43 11.98 -6.77 4.08
N LEU A 44 12.65 -7.72 3.42
CA LEU A 44 12.33 -9.15 3.56
C LEU A 44 12.31 -9.63 5.02
N PRO A 45 13.26 -9.24 5.91
CA PRO A 45 13.16 -9.53 7.34
C PRO A 45 11.88 -9.05 8.02
N ALA A 46 11.41 -7.83 7.73
CA ALA A 46 10.17 -7.31 8.29
C ALA A 46 8.96 -8.13 7.80
N PHE A 47 8.87 -8.37 6.49
CA PHE A 47 7.78 -9.18 5.93
C PHE A 47 7.80 -10.64 6.43
N ALA A 48 8.97 -11.25 6.57
CA ALA A 48 9.12 -12.59 7.15
C ALA A 48 8.61 -12.64 8.61
N ASN A 49 8.91 -11.59 9.39
CA ASN A 49 8.41 -11.47 10.76
C ASN A 49 6.88 -11.31 10.81
N ALA A 50 6.30 -10.46 9.96
CA ALA A 50 4.85 -10.30 9.84
C ALA A 50 4.15 -11.62 9.44
N LEU A 51 4.70 -12.33 8.45
CA LEU A 51 4.22 -13.67 8.06
C LEU A 51 4.30 -14.67 9.23
N SER A 52 5.41 -14.67 9.97
CA SER A 52 5.62 -15.58 11.10
C SER A 52 4.66 -15.31 12.25
N MET A 53 4.32 -14.04 12.48
CA MET A 53 3.36 -13.60 13.49
C MET A 53 1.91 -13.96 13.10
N GLY A 54 1.64 -13.97 11.80
CA GLY A 54 0.31 -14.07 11.21
C GLY A 54 -0.29 -12.69 11.06
N VAL A 55 -0.56 -12.25 9.84
CA VAL A 55 -1.29 -11.01 9.54
C VAL A 55 -2.19 -11.27 8.35
N ASP A 56 -3.23 -10.46 8.20
CA ASP A 56 -4.16 -10.61 7.08
C ASP A 56 -3.57 -9.99 5.82
N THR A 57 -2.89 -8.86 5.96
CA THR A 57 -2.33 -8.09 4.85
C THR A 57 -0.90 -7.61 5.14
N LEU A 58 -0.02 -7.78 4.16
CA LEU A 58 1.26 -7.07 4.13
C LEU A 58 1.03 -5.73 3.45
N GLU A 59 1.19 -4.65 4.21
CA GLU A 59 1.15 -3.30 3.67
C GLU A 59 2.58 -2.90 3.29
N LEU A 60 2.73 -2.25 2.13
CA LEU A 60 4.03 -1.88 1.59
C LEU A 60 3.93 -0.76 0.56
N ASP A 61 5.07 -0.15 0.30
CA ASP A 61 5.23 0.91 -0.67
C ASP A 61 6.12 0.49 -1.82
N VAL A 62 5.84 0.94 -3.05
CA VAL A 62 6.69 0.65 -4.21
C VAL A 62 7.16 1.89 -4.94
N GLY A 63 8.36 1.77 -5.53
CA GLY A 63 8.95 2.72 -6.47
C GLY A 63 9.49 1.99 -7.72
N ILE A 64 9.94 2.75 -8.72
CA ILE A 64 10.45 2.20 -9.99
C ILE A 64 11.88 2.67 -10.23
N THR A 65 12.76 1.74 -10.59
CA THR A 65 14.16 2.03 -10.95
C THR A 65 14.30 2.60 -12.36
N ALA A 66 15.47 3.13 -12.69
CA ALA A 66 15.81 3.63 -14.03
C ALA A 66 15.69 2.55 -15.13
N ASP A 67 15.95 1.29 -14.78
CA ASP A 67 15.79 0.12 -15.66
C ASP A 67 14.40 -0.55 -15.57
N GLY A 68 13.45 0.06 -14.85
CA GLY A 68 12.04 -0.33 -14.86
C GLY A 68 11.64 -1.42 -13.85
N GLU A 69 12.52 -1.74 -12.90
CA GLU A 69 12.27 -2.72 -11.85
C GLU A 69 11.42 -2.12 -10.72
N VAL A 70 10.50 -2.92 -10.17
CA VAL A 70 9.63 -2.50 -9.06
C VAL A 70 10.30 -2.84 -7.74
N VAL A 71 10.73 -1.81 -7.02
CA VAL A 71 11.41 -1.92 -5.71
C VAL A 71 10.47 -1.54 -4.58
N VAL A 72 10.67 -2.14 -3.40
CA VAL A 72 9.84 -1.89 -2.21
C VAL A 72 10.51 -0.85 -1.33
N SER A 73 9.92 0.35 -1.24
CA SER A 73 10.46 1.49 -0.47
C SER A 73 9.40 2.59 -0.34
N HIS A 74 9.35 3.23 0.83
CA HIS A 74 8.38 4.29 1.12
C HIS A 74 8.67 5.61 0.40
N GLU A 75 9.94 6.00 0.34
CA GLU A 75 10.30 7.23 -0.35
C GLU A 75 10.43 6.98 -1.85
N ARG A 76 10.29 8.05 -2.65
CA ARG A 76 10.52 8.02 -4.11
C ARG A 76 12.00 7.84 -4.49
N GLY A 77 12.89 7.94 -3.50
CA GLY A 77 14.32 7.76 -3.63
C GLY A 77 14.94 7.18 -2.35
N LEU A 78 16.27 7.18 -2.28
CA LEU A 78 16.98 6.71 -1.09
C LEU A 78 16.63 7.58 0.12
N ASN A 79 16.24 6.96 1.23
CA ASN A 79 15.93 7.71 2.45
C ASN A 79 17.22 7.93 3.28
N PRO A 80 17.66 9.18 3.53
CA PRO A 80 18.88 9.50 4.29
C PRO A 80 18.90 9.00 5.74
N ASP A 81 17.74 8.74 6.32
CA ASP A 81 17.62 8.28 7.71
C ASP A 81 17.71 6.76 7.85
N ILE A 82 17.66 5.99 6.76
CA ILE A 82 17.73 4.51 6.84
C ILE A 82 18.71 3.90 5.84
N THR A 83 19.23 4.66 4.87
CA THR A 83 20.03 4.11 3.77
C THR A 83 21.52 4.40 3.98
N ARG A 84 22.35 3.35 3.91
CA ARG A 84 23.81 3.43 3.90
C ARG A 84 24.39 2.93 2.59
N ASP A 85 25.45 3.56 2.13
CA ASP A 85 26.21 3.14 0.96
C ASP A 85 27.19 1.99 1.27
N ALA A 86 27.95 1.57 0.26
CA ALA A 86 28.93 0.48 0.38
C ALA A 86 30.10 0.79 1.34
N SER A 87 30.32 2.06 1.70
CA SER A 87 31.29 2.46 2.73
C SER A 87 30.72 2.37 4.15
N GLY A 88 29.41 2.17 4.27
CA GLY A 88 28.68 2.19 5.54
C GLY A 88 28.23 3.59 5.99
N ALA A 89 28.51 4.62 5.20
CA ALA A 89 28.04 5.97 5.46
C ALA A 89 26.57 6.12 5.07
N TYR A 90 25.79 6.84 5.88
CA TYR A 90 24.41 7.17 5.51
C TYR A 90 24.37 8.15 4.35
N VAL A 91 23.47 7.93 3.39
CA VAL A 91 23.35 8.77 2.19
C VAL A 91 23.01 10.21 2.56
N ALA A 92 23.47 11.17 1.75
CA ALA A 92 23.18 12.58 1.95
C ALA A 92 21.74 12.93 1.55
N ALA A 93 21.18 13.96 2.18
CA ALA A 93 19.91 14.55 1.77
C ALA A 93 20.12 15.63 0.68
N PRO A 94 19.22 15.74 -0.31
CA PRO A 94 18.13 14.80 -0.60
C PRO A 94 18.69 13.51 -1.21
N GLY A 95 18.06 12.37 -0.89
CA GLY A 95 18.50 11.10 -1.46
C GLY A 95 18.11 10.98 -2.94
N THR A 96 18.86 10.15 -3.66
CA THR A 96 18.68 10.00 -5.11
C THR A 96 17.36 9.29 -5.44
N PRO A 97 16.49 9.86 -6.31
CA PRO A 97 15.28 9.20 -6.79
C PRO A 97 15.56 7.86 -7.46
N PHE A 98 14.69 6.86 -7.24
CA PHE A 98 14.89 5.52 -7.81
C PHE A 98 14.88 5.50 -9.33
N VAL A 99 14.11 6.39 -9.97
CA VAL A 99 14.10 6.55 -11.44
C VAL A 99 15.45 6.99 -12.04
N LYS A 100 16.43 7.35 -11.19
CA LYS A 100 17.81 7.70 -11.59
C LYS A 100 18.83 6.60 -11.24
N LEU A 101 18.39 5.52 -10.61
CA LEU A 101 19.22 4.41 -10.17
C LEU A 101 18.75 3.13 -10.86
N ARG A 102 19.69 2.37 -11.42
CA ARG A 102 19.42 1.00 -11.87
C ARG A 102 19.32 0.04 -10.69
N LEU A 103 18.63 -1.09 -10.85
CA LEU A 103 18.44 -2.07 -9.78
C LEU A 103 19.78 -2.55 -9.18
N GLU A 104 20.81 -2.74 -10.00
CA GLU A 104 22.15 -3.12 -9.50
C GLU A 104 22.73 -2.10 -8.52
N GLN A 105 22.46 -0.80 -8.74
CA GLN A 105 22.91 0.27 -7.87
C GLN A 105 22.07 0.29 -6.59
N VAL A 106 20.75 0.13 -6.72
CA VAL A 106 19.83 0.03 -5.57
C VAL A 106 20.25 -1.12 -4.63
N ARG A 107 20.64 -2.26 -5.18
CA ARG A 107 21.10 -3.44 -4.41
C ARG A 107 22.43 -3.25 -3.67
N SER A 108 23.17 -2.18 -3.96
CA SER A 108 24.42 -1.87 -3.24
C SER A 108 24.18 -1.23 -1.87
N TYR A 109 22.99 -0.68 -1.63
CA TYR A 109 22.66 0.03 -0.39
C TYR A 109 22.17 -0.89 0.72
N ASP A 110 22.54 -0.55 1.94
CA ASP A 110 22.08 -1.19 3.18
C ASP A 110 20.99 -0.34 3.83
N VAL A 111 19.80 -0.93 4.01
CA VAL A 111 18.63 -0.30 4.68
C VAL A 111 18.26 -0.98 5.99
N GLY A 112 19.20 -1.76 6.55
CA GLY A 112 18.97 -2.59 7.73
C GLY A 112 19.08 -1.85 9.07
N GLN A 113 19.38 -0.55 9.06
CA GLN A 113 19.62 0.21 10.27
C GLN A 113 19.23 1.68 10.09
N ILE A 114 18.42 2.18 11.02
CA ILE A 114 18.11 3.62 11.10
C ILE A 114 19.37 4.39 11.53
N ARG A 115 19.59 5.55 10.91
CA ARG A 115 20.56 6.58 11.32
C ARG A 115 20.35 6.92 12.79
N PRO A 116 21.34 6.60 13.66
CA PRO A 116 21.28 6.99 15.06
C PRO A 116 21.01 8.49 15.20
N ASP A 117 20.24 8.86 16.21
CA ASP A 117 19.90 10.24 16.58
C ASP A 117 19.06 11.05 15.57
N SER A 118 18.69 10.45 14.43
CA SER A 118 17.77 11.08 13.48
C SER A 118 16.38 11.30 14.13
N PRO A 119 15.60 12.31 13.66
CA PRO A 119 14.19 12.43 14.04
C PRO A 119 13.39 11.15 13.75
N TYR A 120 13.79 10.38 12.74
CA TYR A 120 13.21 9.09 12.42
C TYR A 120 13.46 8.04 13.52
N ALA A 121 14.70 7.93 14.00
CA ALA A 121 15.07 6.98 15.07
C ALA A 121 14.24 7.19 16.35
N LYS A 122 13.90 8.45 16.67
CA LYS A 122 13.09 8.78 17.85
C LYS A 122 11.66 8.24 17.78
N GLN A 123 11.14 7.98 16.57
CA GLN A 123 9.81 7.41 16.38
C GLN A 123 9.81 5.89 16.58
N PHE A 124 10.96 5.23 16.42
CA PHE A 124 11.09 3.77 16.47
C PHE A 124 12.25 3.33 17.37
N PRO A 125 12.24 3.71 18.66
CA PRO A 125 13.35 3.44 19.58
C PRO A 125 13.61 1.94 19.79
N ASP A 126 12.59 1.10 19.61
CA ASP A 126 12.65 -0.34 19.82
C ASP A 126 12.87 -1.14 18.51
N GLN A 127 13.00 -0.48 17.35
CA GLN A 127 13.22 -1.18 16.09
C GLN A 127 14.56 -1.91 16.13
N ARG A 128 14.53 -3.21 15.85
CA ARG A 128 15.73 -4.03 15.89
C ARG A 128 16.46 -3.99 14.54
N ALA A 129 17.68 -3.48 14.54
CA ALA A 129 18.50 -3.42 13.33
C ALA A 129 18.83 -4.82 12.78
N VAL A 130 18.92 -4.91 11.45
CA VAL A 130 19.37 -6.09 10.70
C VAL A 130 20.41 -5.63 9.67
N PRO A 131 21.66 -5.34 10.08
CA PRO A 131 22.71 -4.89 9.16
C PRO A 131 22.92 -5.88 8.01
N GLY A 132 23.24 -5.36 6.82
CA GLY A 132 23.34 -6.14 5.59
C GLY A 132 22.03 -6.26 4.81
N THR A 133 20.91 -5.77 5.33
CA THR A 133 19.62 -5.84 4.64
C THR A 133 19.59 -4.88 3.44
N ARG A 134 19.08 -5.36 2.30
CA ARG A 134 18.96 -4.60 1.05
C ARG A 134 17.51 -4.17 0.80
N ILE A 135 17.33 -3.17 -0.06
CA ILE A 135 16.03 -2.82 -0.63
C ILE A 135 15.59 -3.97 -1.54
N PRO A 136 14.47 -4.65 -1.26
CA PRO A 136 14.04 -5.78 -2.07
C PRO A 136 13.25 -5.33 -3.30
N THR A 137 13.18 -6.19 -4.32
CA THR A 137 12.17 -6.06 -5.38
C THR A 137 10.83 -6.63 -4.92
N LEU A 138 9.74 -6.22 -5.58
CA LEU A 138 8.42 -6.80 -5.31
C LEU A 138 8.39 -8.30 -5.64
N SER A 139 9.09 -8.74 -6.70
CA SER A 139 9.27 -10.17 -7.01
C SER A 139 9.92 -10.97 -5.87
N GLU A 140 10.91 -10.38 -5.19
CA GLU A 140 11.59 -11.04 -4.06
C GLU A 140 10.64 -11.22 -2.87
N LEU A 141 9.78 -10.23 -2.59
CA LEU A 141 8.72 -10.37 -1.58
C LEU A 141 7.71 -11.46 -1.96
N PHE A 142 7.25 -11.49 -3.22
CA PHE A 142 6.35 -12.54 -3.68
C PHE A 142 7.00 -13.93 -3.59
N ALA A 143 8.29 -14.06 -3.89
CA ALA A 143 9.04 -15.30 -3.70
C ALA A 143 9.12 -15.70 -2.22
N LEU A 144 9.33 -14.76 -1.29
CA LEU A 144 9.30 -15.02 0.15
C LEU A 144 7.94 -15.56 0.62
N VAL A 145 6.84 -14.99 0.13
CA VAL A 145 5.48 -15.43 0.48
C VAL A 145 5.18 -16.82 -0.09
N ARG A 146 5.67 -17.14 -1.30
CA ARG A 146 5.59 -18.53 -1.82
C ARG A 146 6.40 -19.49 -0.96
N LYS A 147 7.61 -19.11 -0.55
CA LYS A 147 8.51 -19.91 0.30
C LYS A 147 7.89 -20.20 1.67
N SER A 148 7.11 -19.28 2.24
CA SER A 148 6.40 -19.50 3.51
C SER A 148 5.23 -20.48 3.41
N GLY A 149 4.80 -20.83 2.20
CA GLY A 149 3.60 -21.62 1.96
C GLY A 149 2.30 -20.86 2.21
N ASN A 150 2.36 -19.53 2.44
CA ASN A 150 1.18 -18.74 2.75
C ASN A 150 0.36 -18.44 1.49
N ASN A 151 -0.81 -19.06 1.40
CA ASN A 151 -1.77 -18.90 0.31
C ASN A 151 -2.95 -17.96 0.64
N ARG A 152 -2.89 -17.22 1.75
CA ARG A 152 -4.01 -16.38 2.23
C ARG A 152 -3.67 -14.89 2.38
N VAL A 153 -2.46 -14.55 2.82
CA VAL A 153 -2.08 -13.15 3.12
C VAL A 153 -2.31 -12.25 1.91
N ARG A 154 -2.92 -11.10 2.08
CA ARG A 154 -3.12 -10.12 1.02
C ARG A 154 -1.96 -9.12 0.98
N PHE A 155 -1.96 -8.26 -0.03
CA PHE A 155 -1.00 -7.18 -0.19
C PHE A 155 -1.75 -5.87 -0.43
N ASN A 156 -1.46 -4.86 0.38
CA ASN A 156 -1.91 -3.50 0.17
C ASN A 156 -0.72 -2.66 -0.30
N ILE A 157 -0.63 -2.46 -1.62
CA ILE A 157 0.57 -1.90 -2.28
C ILE A 157 0.35 -0.43 -2.59
N GLU A 158 1.14 0.46 -1.99
CA GLU A 158 1.10 1.90 -2.27
C GLU A 158 1.94 2.27 -3.50
N THR A 159 1.32 2.95 -4.47
CA THR A 159 2.05 3.66 -5.53
C THR A 159 2.60 4.98 -5.01
N LYS A 160 3.91 5.04 -4.70
CA LYS A 160 4.56 6.26 -4.20
C LYS A 160 4.82 7.25 -5.31
N ILE A 161 3.77 7.97 -5.70
CA ILE A 161 3.79 9.09 -6.64
C ILE A 161 3.34 10.36 -5.92
N ASP A 162 3.97 11.48 -6.26
CA ASP A 162 3.57 12.80 -5.78
C ASP A 162 3.31 13.71 -6.99
N PRO A 163 2.07 14.22 -7.15
CA PRO A 163 1.74 15.11 -8.25
C PRO A 163 2.52 16.43 -8.25
N ASN A 164 3.12 16.82 -7.11
CA ASN A 164 3.87 18.06 -6.97
C ASN A 164 5.38 17.89 -7.25
N HIS A 165 5.86 16.66 -7.42
CA HIS A 165 7.26 16.34 -7.75
C HIS A 165 7.33 15.25 -8.84
N PRO A 166 6.81 15.53 -10.05
CA PRO A 166 6.68 14.52 -11.11
C PRO A 166 8.02 13.97 -11.61
N ASP A 167 9.13 14.67 -11.40
CA ASP A 167 10.46 14.25 -11.85
C ASP A 167 11.15 13.22 -10.93
N GLU A 168 10.53 12.90 -9.78
CA GLU A 168 11.07 11.93 -8.81
C GLU A 168 10.55 10.50 -9.06
N THR A 169 9.55 10.33 -9.94
CA THR A 169 8.92 9.05 -10.23
C THR A 169 8.62 8.90 -11.73
N LEU A 170 8.17 7.72 -12.15
CA LEU A 170 7.50 7.60 -13.45
C LEU A 170 6.17 8.35 -13.42
N ASP A 171 5.66 8.73 -14.60
CA ASP A 171 4.30 9.22 -14.72
C ASP A 171 3.29 8.13 -14.28
N PRO A 172 2.09 8.51 -13.81
CA PRO A 172 1.11 7.55 -13.28
C PRO A 172 0.77 6.40 -14.24
N GLN A 173 0.70 6.66 -15.55
CA GLN A 173 0.35 5.64 -16.53
C GLN A 173 1.48 4.63 -16.71
N ALA A 174 2.73 5.08 -16.86
CA ALA A 174 3.88 4.19 -16.95
C ALA A 174 4.06 3.38 -15.65
N PHE A 175 3.91 4.01 -14.49
CA PHE A 175 4.01 3.36 -13.18
C PHE A 175 2.99 2.22 -13.05
N VAL A 176 1.70 2.50 -13.23
CA VAL A 176 0.62 1.50 -13.09
C VAL A 176 0.78 0.38 -14.13
N THR A 177 1.23 0.70 -15.35
CA THR A 177 1.51 -0.32 -16.38
C THR A 177 2.57 -1.31 -15.90
N ARG A 178 3.67 -0.82 -15.33
CA ARG A 178 4.77 -1.68 -14.83
C ARG A 178 4.32 -2.52 -13.65
N LEU A 179 3.65 -1.91 -12.67
CA LEU A 179 3.19 -2.59 -11.47
C LEU A 179 2.19 -3.70 -11.80
N LEU A 180 1.15 -3.42 -12.60
CA LEU A 180 0.14 -4.41 -12.95
C LEU A 180 0.73 -5.58 -13.77
N ALA A 181 1.62 -5.29 -14.72
CA ALA A 181 2.29 -6.32 -15.51
C ALA A 181 3.11 -7.27 -14.63
N LEU A 182 3.80 -6.72 -13.61
CA LEU A 182 4.55 -7.53 -12.66
C LEU A 182 3.63 -8.40 -11.79
N ILE A 183 2.56 -7.82 -11.24
CA ILE A 183 1.59 -8.56 -10.40
C ILE A 183 0.95 -9.72 -11.17
N GLU A 184 0.59 -9.49 -12.44
CA GLU A 184 0.05 -10.53 -13.32
C GLU A 184 1.09 -11.62 -13.61
N ALA A 185 2.32 -11.25 -13.98
CA ALA A 185 3.39 -12.20 -14.26
C ALA A 185 3.71 -13.08 -13.04
N GLU A 186 3.64 -12.51 -11.84
CA GLU A 186 3.87 -13.20 -10.57
C GLU A 186 2.60 -13.95 -10.08
N LYS A 187 1.45 -13.81 -10.75
CA LYS A 187 0.20 -14.50 -10.40
C LYS A 187 -0.28 -14.18 -8.98
N PHE A 188 -0.22 -12.90 -8.61
CA PHE A 188 -0.71 -12.39 -7.32
C PHE A 188 -1.95 -11.48 -7.46
N SER A 189 -2.52 -11.36 -8.66
CA SER A 189 -3.65 -10.44 -8.95
C SER A 189 -4.89 -10.66 -8.08
N ASP A 190 -5.08 -11.85 -7.52
CA ASP A 190 -6.18 -12.24 -6.64
C ASP A 190 -5.91 -11.99 -5.15
N ARG A 191 -4.74 -11.44 -4.81
CA ARG A 191 -4.31 -11.14 -3.43
C ARG A 191 -3.86 -9.71 -3.24
N VAL A 192 -3.78 -8.92 -4.30
CA VAL A 192 -3.28 -7.55 -4.28
C VAL A 192 -4.43 -6.56 -4.33
N MET A 193 -4.40 -5.56 -3.46
CA MET A 193 -5.10 -4.29 -3.59
C MET A 193 -4.07 -3.16 -3.78
N ILE A 194 -4.47 -2.10 -4.47
CA ILE A 194 -3.60 -0.95 -4.72
C ILE A 194 -4.12 0.25 -3.91
N GLN A 195 -3.25 0.82 -3.08
CA GLN A 195 -3.51 2.08 -2.39
C GLN A 195 -2.71 3.24 -2.99
N SER A 196 -3.23 4.45 -2.84
CA SER A 196 -2.49 5.67 -3.23
C SER A 196 -3.15 6.92 -2.67
N PHE A 197 -2.32 7.93 -2.38
CA PHE A 197 -2.78 9.31 -2.26
C PHE A 197 -3.04 9.96 -3.61
N ASP A 198 -2.30 9.58 -4.65
CA ASP A 198 -2.52 10.10 -6.00
C ASP A 198 -3.60 9.28 -6.70
N TRP A 199 -4.84 9.78 -6.65
CA TRP A 199 -6.02 9.08 -7.15
C TRP A 199 -5.96 8.81 -8.65
N ARG A 200 -5.07 9.48 -9.40
CA ARG A 200 -4.87 9.19 -10.84
C ARG A 200 -4.42 7.75 -11.04
N THR A 201 -3.59 7.23 -10.13
CA THR A 201 -3.13 5.83 -10.20
C THR A 201 -4.28 4.85 -9.96
N LEU A 202 -5.18 5.15 -9.02
CA LEU A 202 -6.32 4.29 -8.69
C LEU A 202 -7.34 4.22 -9.84
N LEU A 203 -7.60 5.35 -10.50
CA LEU A 203 -8.46 5.39 -11.70
C LEU A 203 -7.87 4.54 -12.83
N LEU A 204 -6.55 4.59 -13.03
CA LEU A 204 -5.85 3.76 -14.02
C LEU A 204 -5.93 2.26 -13.67
N VAL A 205 -5.84 1.90 -12.38
CA VAL A 205 -6.01 0.51 -11.92
C VAL A 205 -7.44 0.04 -12.17
N GLN A 206 -8.46 0.81 -11.80
CA GLN A 206 -9.87 0.47 -12.05
C GLN A 206 -10.17 0.24 -13.53
N GLN A 207 -9.56 1.03 -14.42
CA GLN A 207 -9.74 0.89 -15.87
C GLN A 207 -9.10 -0.39 -16.42
N ARG A 208 -7.96 -0.83 -15.87
CA ARG A 208 -7.13 -1.89 -16.46
C ARG A 208 -7.24 -3.24 -15.75
N ALA A 209 -7.58 -3.21 -14.46
CA ALA A 209 -7.67 -4.36 -13.58
C ALA A 209 -8.90 -4.19 -12.67
N SER A 210 -10.10 -4.10 -13.25
CA SER A 210 -11.35 -3.77 -12.54
C SER A 210 -11.76 -4.71 -11.38
N LYS A 211 -11.10 -5.87 -11.26
CA LYS A 211 -11.29 -6.82 -10.14
C LYS A 211 -10.32 -6.59 -8.98
N MET A 212 -9.27 -5.81 -9.20
CA MET A 212 -8.29 -5.44 -8.20
C MET A 212 -8.85 -4.28 -7.38
N PRO A 213 -9.03 -4.44 -6.06
CA PRO A 213 -9.56 -3.37 -5.22
C PRO A 213 -8.62 -2.16 -5.20
N THR A 214 -9.22 -0.96 -5.19
CA THR A 214 -8.51 0.30 -5.01
C THR A 214 -8.83 0.93 -3.65
N VAL A 215 -7.78 1.41 -3.00
CA VAL A 215 -7.77 1.91 -1.63
C VAL A 215 -7.37 3.38 -1.63
N TYR A 216 -8.31 4.25 -1.30
CA TYR A 216 -8.17 5.70 -1.43
C TYR A 216 -7.58 6.27 -0.14
N LEU A 217 -6.28 6.61 -0.16
CA LEU A 217 -5.61 7.25 0.97
C LEU A 217 -6.02 8.71 1.10
N THR A 218 -6.29 9.15 2.32
CA THR A 218 -6.64 10.56 2.61
C THR A 218 -5.99 11.05 3.89
N LEU A 219 -5.41 12.26 3.83
CA LEU A 219 -4.93 13.00 4.99
C LEU A 219 -5.47 14.44 4.92
N GLN A 220 -6.29 14.84 5.90
CA GLN A 220 -6.96 16.15 5.92
C GLN A 220 -6.18 17.22 6.70
N ARG A 221 -5.13 16.83 7.42
CA ARG A 221 -4.45 17.70 8.38
C ARG A 221 -2.93 17.66 8.25
N GLY A 222 -2.28 18.67 8.83
CA GLY A 222 -0.83 18.81 8.85
C GLY A 222 -0.26 19.45 7.58
N SER A 223 1.06 19.59 7.53
CA SER A 223 1.77 20.23 6.41
C SER A 223 1.73 19.45 5.09
N SER A 224 1.28 18.19 5.13
CA SER A 224 1.26 17.26 3.99
C SER A 224 -0.16 16.80 3.65
N GLN A 225 -1.16 17.64 3.94
CA GLN A 225 -2.56 17.39 3.57
C GLN A 225 -2.70 17.06 2.08
N THR A 226 -3.40 15.97 1.78
CA THR A 226 -3.62 15.49 0.41
C THR A 226 -5.03 15.79 -0.09
N VAL A 227 -6.01 15.94 0.80
CA VAL A 227 -7.41 16.20 0.43
C VAL A 227 -7.98 17.41 1.19
N ALA A 228 -8.86 18.18 0.57
CA ALA A 228 -9.62 19.27 1.19
C ALA A 228 -11.12 19.00 1.04
N LEU A 229 -11.95 19.43 2.00
CA LEU A 229 -13.40 19.15 1.97
C LEU A 229 -14.19 20.09 1.06
N ASP A 230 -13.60 21.22 0.66
CA ASP A 230 -14.24 22.31 -0.07
C ASP A 230 -13.78 22.45 -1.52
N LYS A 231 -12.84 21.61 -1.98
CA LYS A 231 -12.28 21.64 -3.34
C LYS A 231 -11.53 20.37 -3.70
N ALA A 232 -11.35 20.14 -5.01
CA ALA A 232 -10.36 19.19 -5.50
C ALA A 232 -8.93 19.66 -5.18
N THR A 233 -8.01 18.71 -5.05
CA THR A 233 -6.57 18.97 -4.92
C THR A 233 -5.82 18.32 -6.08
N ASN A 234 -4.50 18.57 -6.18
CA ASN A 234 -3.65 17.88 -7.15
C ASN A 234 -3.61 16.34 -6.95
N TRP A 235 -4.04 15.86 -5.78
CA TRP A 235 -4.03 14.45 -5.41
C TRP A 235 -5.34 13.74 -5.79
N THR A 236 -6.47 14.45 -5.83
CA THR A 236 -7.79 13.83 -5.98
C THR A 236 -8.22 13.60 -7.43
N ALA A 237 -7.31 13.73 -8.40
CA ALA A 237 -7.59 13.52 -9.82
C ALA A 237 -8.80 14.32 -10.34
N GLY A 238 -9.03 15.52 -9.79
CA GLY A 238 -10.16 16.39 -10.16
C GLY A 238 -11.45 16.14 -9.40
N PHE A 239 -11.53 15.10 -8.55
CA PHE A 239 -12.70 14.87 -7.69
C PHE A 239 -12.69 15.86 -6.52
N SER A 240 -13.76 16.65 -6.41
CA SER A 240 -13.91 17.69 -5.39
C SER A 240 -14.94 17.26 -4.35
N PRO A 241 -14.59 17.16 -3.05
CA PRO A 241 -15.58 16.85 -2.03
C PRO A 241 -16.70 17.88 -1.91
N ALA A 242 -16.50 19.12 -2.36
CA ALA A 242 -17.58 20.12 -2.43
C ALA A 242 -18.75 19.68 -3.32
N ASP A 243 -18.48 18.96 -4.41
CA ASP A 243 -19.50 18.43 -5.32
C ASP A 243 -20.30 17.27 -4.70
N HIS A 244 -19.82 16.78 -3.55
CA HIS A 244 -20.39 15.67 -2.80
C HIS A 244 -20.77 16.10 -1.37
N GLY A 245 -21.07 17.39 -1.17
CA GLY A 245 -21.53 17.94 0.11
C GLY A 245 -20.48 17.84 1.23
N GLY A 246 -19.19 17.95 0.88
CA GLY A 246 -18.06 17.89 1.81
C GLY A 246 -17.74 16.50 2.36
N SER A 247 -18.30 15.42 1.78
CA SER A 247 -18.10 14.04 2.27
C SER A 247 -17.03 13.31 1.45
N LEU A 248 -15.93 12.91 2.10
CA LEU A 248 -14.92 12.04 1.49
C LEU A 248 -15.48 10.67 1.10
N PRO A 249 -16.27 9.96 1.93
CA PRO A 249 -16.92 8.71 1.52
C PRO A 249 -17.73 8.84 0.23
N ARG A 250 -18.59 9.86 0.10
CA ARG A 250 -19.35 10.09 -1.14
C ARG A 250 -18.46 10.39 -2.34
N THR A 251 -17.40 11.17 -2.13
CA THR A 251 -16.43 11.50 -3.17
C THR A 251 -15.68 10.27 -3.68
N ILE A 252 -15.20 9.43 -2.76
CA ILE A 252 -14.49 8.17 -3.08
C ILE A 252 -15.43 7.21 -3.79
N LYS A 253 -16.68 7.11 -3.35
CA LYS A 253 -17.69 6.29 -4.03
C LYS A 253 -17.93 6.79 -5.46
N ALA A 254 -18.02 8.10 -5.68
CA ALA A 254 -18.17 8.70 -7.00
C ALA A 254 -16.94 8.44 -7.90
N ALA A 255 -15.74 8.37 -7.30
CA ALA A 255 -14.51 7.97 -7.98
C ALA A 255 -14.38 6.46 -8.23
N GLY A 256 -15.37 5.65 -7.85
CA GLY A 256 -15.38 4.20 -8.05
C GLY A 256 -14.58 3.40 -7.03
N GLY A 257 -14.18 4.02 -5.90
CA GLY A 257 -13.39 3.35 -4.86
C GLY A 257 -14.13 2.22 -4.15
N ALA A 258 -13.36 1.25 -3.66
CA ALA A 258 -13.85 0.13 -2.86
C ALA A 258 -13.51 0.30 -1.36
N ILE A 259 -12.35 0.88 -1.05
CA ILE A 259 -11.88 1.09 0.31
C ILE A 259 -11.48 2.54 0.49
N TRP A 260 -11.93 3.15 1.58
CA TRP A 260 -11.42 4.42 2.07
C TRP A 260 -10.36 4.16 3.14
N SER A 261 -9.16 4.72 2.96
CA SER A 261 -8.06 4.58 3.91
C SER A 261 -7.61 5.93 4.51
N PRO A 262 -8.33 6.44 5.53
CA PRO A 262 -8.01 7.71 6.15
C PRO A 262 -6.96 7.60 7.26
N TYR A 263 -6.26 8.71 7.50
CA TYR A 263 -5.56 8.89 8.78
C TYR A 263 -6.53 8.71 9.95
N PHE A 264 -6.18 7.90 10.94
CA PHE A 264 -7.09 7.52 12.03
C PHE A 264 -7.61 8.69 12.86
N GLY A 265 -6.91 9.83 12.87
CA GLY A 265 -7.37 11.04 13.54
C GLY A 265 -8.49 11.78 12.80
N ASP A 266 -8.70 11.47 11.51
CA ASP A 266 -9.65 12.13 10.60
C ASP A 266 -11.04 11.45 10.55
N VAL A 267 -11.25 10.37 11.31
CA VAL A 267 -12.50 9.59 11.27
C VAL A 267 -13.37 9.77 12.52
N THR A 268 -14.67 9.56 12.31
CA THR A 268 -15.69 9.46 13.37
C THR A 268 -16.59 8.27 13.07
N ALA A 269 -17.32 7.76 14.07
CA ALA A 269 -18.31 6.70 13.86
C ALA A 269 -19.37 7.07 12.81
N ALA A 270 -19.75 8.35 12.71
CA ALA A 270 -20.70 8.82 11.70
C ALA A 270 -20.13 8.72 10.27
N LEU A 271 -18.85 9.07 10.09
CA LEU A 271 -18.18 8.93 8.79
C LEU A 271 -18.00 7.47 8.38
N ILE A 272 -17.70 6.59 9.35
CA ILE A 272 -17.61 5.14 9.11
C ILE A 272 -18.98 4.60 8.69
N ALA A 273 -20.04 4.96 9.41
CA ALA A 273 -21.41 4.55 9.05
C ALA A 273 -21.83 5.08 7.65
N GLU A 274 -21.46 6.31 7.28
CA GLU A 274 -21.69 6.83 5.92
C GLU A 274 -20.93 6.01 4.86
N ALA A 275 -19.65 5.69 5.11
CA ALA A 275 -18.85 4.86 4.21
C ALA A 275 -19.46 3.46 4.02
N HIS A 276 -19.86 2.80 5.11
CA HIS A 276 -20.53 1.50 5.07
C HIS A 276 -21.87 1.57 4.32
N ALA A 277 -22.67 2.61 4.53
CA ALA A 277 -23.93 2.79 3.79
C ALA A 277 -23.74 2.96 2.27
N LEU A 278 -22.56 3.41 1.84
CA LEU A 278 -22.14 3.51 0.44
C LEU A 278 -21.48 2.22 -0.09
N GLY A 279 -21.32 1.22 0.77
CA GLY A 279 -20.64 -0.05 0.46
C GLY A 279 -19.12 0.09 0.34
N LEU A 280 -18.52 1.05 1.04
CA LEU A 280 -17.07 1.17 1.19
C LEU A 280 -16.63 0.45 2.46
N HIS A 281 -15.44 -0.17 2.43
CA HIS A 281 -14.72 -0.54 3.65
C HIS A 281 -13.86 0.64 4.13
N VAL A 282 -13.55 0.67 5.42
CA VAL A 282 -12.71 1.69 6.06
C VAL A 282 -11.53 1.04 6.76
N VAL A 283 -10.32 1.26 6.24
CA VAL A 283 -9.06 0.78 6.85
C VAL A 283 -8.24 1.99 7.29
N VAL A 284 -8.00 2.16 8.59
CA VAL A 284 -7.34 3.37 9.11
C VAL A 284 -5.83 3.19 9.26
N TRP A 285 -5.07 4.27 9.07
CA TRP A 285 -3.61 4.28 9.23
C TRP A 285 -3.10 5.51 10.00
N THR A 286 -1.86 5.54 10.50
CA THR A 286 -1.14 4.38 11.05
C THR A 286 -1.41 4.36 12.54
N VAL A 287 -2.01 3.29 13.07
CA VAL A 287 -2.45 3.22 14.47
C VAL A 287 -1.48 2.38 15.27
N ASN A 288 -0.73 2.99 16.19
CA ASN A 288 0.37 2.31 16.91
C ASN A 288 0.15 2.16 18.41
N LYS A 289 -0.87 2.82 18.96
CA LYS A 289 -1.18 2.78 20.39
C LYS A 289 -2.34 1.82 20.67
N PRO A 290 -2.24 0.91 21.66
CA PRO A 290 -3.32 -0.03 21.98
C PRO A 290 -4.68 0.63 22.24
N GLU A 291 -4.69 1.77 22.93
CA GLU A 291 -5.91 2.53 23.21
C GLU A 291 -6.57 3.08 21.95
N ASP A 292 -5.78 3.54 20.97
CA ASP A 292 -6.30 3.99 19.68
C ASP A 292 -6.75 2.81 18.82
N MET A 293 -6.03 1.68 18.85
CA MET A 293 -6.44 0.44 18.17
C MET A 293 -7.82 -0.03 18.66
N ALA A 294 -7.99 -0.13 19.99
CA ALA A 294 -9.24 -0.53 20.61
C ALA A 294 -10.37 0.43 20.23
N ARG A 295 -10.11 1.75 20.30
CA ARG A 295 -11.08 2.78 19.90
C ARG A 295 -11.48 2.67 18.42
N MET A 296 -10.52 2.43 17.52
CA MET A 296 -10.81 2.25 16.08
C MET A 296 -11.67 1.02 15.83
N ILE A 297 -11.36 -0.11 16.47
CA ILE A 297 -12.20 -1.32 16.40
C ILE A 297 -13.62 -1.04 16.92
N GLU A 298 -13.75 -0.33 18.05
CA GLU A 298 -15.06 -0.02 18.66
C GLU A 298 -15.95 0.88 17.80
N ILE A 299 -15.37 1.82 17.05
CA ILE A 299 -16.14 2.67 16.13
C ILE A 299 -16.43 2.01 14.78
N GLY A 300 -16.01 0.75 14.60
CA GLY A 300 -16.41 -0.10 13.48
C GLY A 300 -15.53 0.01 12.23
N VAL A 301 -14.24 0.34 12.34
CA VAL A 301 -13.35 0.24 11.17
C VAL A 301 -13.24 -1.21 10.70
N ASP A 302 -13.11 -1.43 9.39
CA ASP A 302 -12.93 -2.75 8.79
C ASP A 302 -11.49 -3.26 8.92
N GLY A 303 -10.53 -2.37 9.16
CA GLY A 303 -9.13 -2.76 9.33
C GLY A 303 -8.25 -1.66 9.89
N ILE A 304 -7.04 -2.05 10.29
CA ILE A 304 -6.02 -1.14 10.84
C ILE A 304 -4.66 -1.47 10.21
N ILE A 305 -4.01 -0.43 9.70
CA ILE A 305 -2.60 -0.43 9.30
C ILE A 305 -1.75 0.03 10.49
N SER A 306 -0.80 -0.81 10.91
CA SER A 306 0.03 -0.54 12.10
C SER A 306 1.51 -0.85 11.90
N ASP A 307 2.38 0.01 12.44
CA ASP A 307 3.81 -0.28 12.62
C ASP A 307 4.05 -1.37 13.66
N ARG A 308 3.06 -1.61 14.53
CA ARG A 308 3.06 -2.56 15.65
C ARG A 308 2.01 -3.66 15.45
N PRO A 309 2.18 -4.52 14.42
CA PRO A 309 1.25 -5.63 14.19
C PRO A 309 1.20 -6.61 15.37
N ASP A 310 2.25 -6.66 16.20
CA ASP A 310 2.29 -7.40 17.47
C ASP A 310 1.23 -6.91 18.47
N LEU A 311 1.18 -5.58 18.68
CA LEU A 311 0.18 -4.97 19.56
C LEU A 311 -1.22 -5.04 18.95
N LEU A 312 -1.33 -4.83 17.63
CA LEU A 312 -2.62 -4.90 16.95
C LEU A 312 -3.23 -6.30 17.06
N ARG A 313 -2.43 -7.37 16.89
CA ARG A 313 -2.91 -8.75 17.11
C ARG A 313 -3.37 -8.98 18.53
N GLN A 314 -2.63 -8.47 19.52
CA GLN A 314 -3.00 -8.59 20.92
C GLN A 314 -4.37 -7.94 21.16
N VAL A 315 -4.53 -6.67 20.78
CA VAL A 315 -5.79 -5.92 20.97
C VAL A 315 -6.95 -6.56 20.20
N ALA A 316 -6.72 -7.01 18.96
CA ALA A 316 -7.74 -7.72 18.18
C ALA A 316 -8.18 -9.03 18.88
N GLY A 317 -7.24 -9.80 19.41
CA GLY A 317 -7.53 -11.00 20.19
C GLY A 317 -8.33 -10.71 21.47
N GLU A 318 -7.99 -9.65 22.21
CA GLU A 318 -8.75 -9.18 23.38
C GLU A 318 -10.18 -8.76 23.02
N LYS A 319 -10.40 -8.28 21.79
CA LYS A 319 -11.72 -7.96 21.21
C LYS A 319 -12.42 -9.16 20.57
N ALA A 320 -11.91 -10.38 20.77
CA ALA A 320 -12.45 -11.63 20.20
C ALA A 320 -12.51 -11.67 18.66
N ILE A 321 -11.65 -10.88 17.99
CA ILE A 321 -11.45 -10.97 16.55
C ILE A 321 -10.60 -12.21 16.24
N ALA A 322 -11.02 -13.00 15.25
CA ALA A 322 -10.27 -14.16 14.81
C ALA A 322 -8.92 -13.75 14.22
N LEU A 323 -7.83 -14.34 14.71
CA LEU A 323 -6.48 -13.98 14.28
C LEU A 323 -5.96 -14.96 13.22
N PRO A 324 -5.37 -14.47 12.11
CA PRO A 324 -4.77 -15.34 11.10
C PRO A 324 -3.58 -16.11 11.68
N ALA A 325 -3.40 -17.37 11.27
CA ALA A 325 -2.27 -18.18 11.69
C ALA A 325 -0.96 -17.70 11.04
N GLY A 326 0.13 -17.78 11.78
CA GLY A 326 1.46 -17.48 11.26
C GLY A 326 2.00 -18.57 10.33
N THR A 327 2.80 -18.15 9.35
CA THR A 327 3.55 -19.02 8.43
C THR A 327 5.03 -18.67 8.50
N PRO A 328 5.78 -19.25 9.46
CA PRO A 328 7.18 -18.90 9.66
C PRO A 328 8.03 -19.12 8.42
N VAL A 329 8.89 -18.15 8.12
CA VAL A 329 9.80 -18.19 6.97
C VAL A 329 11.05 -17.39 7.28
N THR A 330 12.19 -17.82 6.74
CA THR A 330 13.43 -17.04 6.78
C THR A 330 13.58 -16.30 5.45
N PRO A 331 13.98 -15.01 5.45
CA PRO A 331 14.33 -14.25 4.26
C PRO A 331 15.27 -14.99 3.30
#